data_AF-A0A7V9F9Q9-F1
#
_entry.id   AF-A0A7V9F9Q9-F1
#
_cell.length_a   1.000
_cell.length_b   1.000
_cell.length_c   1.000
_cell.angle_alpha   90.00
_cell.angle_beta   90.00
_cell.angle_gamma   90.00
#
_symmetry.space_group_name_H-M   'P 1'
#
loop_
_entity.id
_entity.type
_entity.pdbx_description
1 polymer ?
#
loop_
_entity_poly.entity_id
_entity_poly.type
_entity_poly.pdbx_seq_one_letter_code
_entity_poly.pdbx_strand_id
1 'polypeptide(L)'
;MGRSSGWLLLRRFFAVAFVIPLLGFASGGLAVLATHDDPTQFHGCVNNRTGFMRIVEDPARCITRQYSGVSLEREITWNQSGPRGFDGAQGPNGVPGEAGAPGAPGQAGDVGPQGPAGQNGVDGVN
;
A
#
# COMPACT_ATOMS: atom_id res chain seq x y z
N MET A 1 26.43 66.34 44.88
CA MET A 1 26.49 65.37 43.78
C MET A 1 25.08 65.02 43.33
N GLY A 2 24.79 65.02 42.03
CA GLY A 2 23.49 64.60 41.48
C GLY A 2 23.26 65.09 40.05
N ARG A 3 24.05 64.59 39.09
CA ARG A 3 23.99 64.97 37.68
C ARG A 3 22.70 64.43 37.03
N SER A 4 22.03 65.33 36.33
CA SER A 4 20.81 65.15 35.52
C SER A 4 20.98 64.13 34.39
N SER A 5 20.22 63.04 34.45
CA SER A 5 20.26 61.87 33.54
C SER A 5 19.29 61.97 32.34
N GLY A 6 18.85 63.18 31.95
CA GLY A 6 17.81 63.39 30.94
C GLY A 6 18.24 63.25 29.47
N TRP A 7 19.54 63.12 29.19
CA TRP A 7 20.08 63.19 27.82
C TRP A 7 20.34 61.82 27.16
N LEU A 8 20.17 60.71 27.91
CA LEU A 8 20.49 59.36 27.43
C LEU A 8 19.28 58.55 26.96
N LEU A 9 18.06 58.95 27.30
CA LEU A 9 16.84 58.23 26.90
C LEU A 9 16.39 58.57 25.47
N LEU A 10 16.70 59.76 24.95
CA LEU A 10 16.27 60.18 23.61
C LEU A 10 17.06 59.52 22.46
N ARG A 11 18.27 58.99 22.73
CA ARG A 11 19.13 58.36 21.72
C ARG A 11 18.89 56.86 21.53
N ARG A 12 18.13 56.22 22.44
CA ARG A 12 17.77 54.80 22.35
C ARG A 12 16.48 54.54 21.58
N PHE A 13 15.58 55.53 21.51
CA PHE A 13 14.32 55.39 20.78
C PHE A 13 14.46 55.46 19.25
N PHE A 14 15.52 56.08 18.73
CA PHE A 14 15.75 56.17 17.27
C PHE A 14 16.59 55.02 16.69
N ALA A 15 17.20 54.18 17.52
CA ALA A 15 18.05 53.06 17.06
C ALA A 15 17.33 51.70 17.01
N VAL A 16 16.09 51.61 17.47
CA VAL A 16 15.32 50.33 17.50
C VAL A 16 14.24 50.27 16.39
N ALA A 17 14.03 51.36 15.65
CA ALA A 17 12.97 51.45 14.64
C ALA A 17 13.29 50.79 13.27
N PHE A 18 14.43 50.11 13.09
CA PHE A 18 14.84 49.60 11.77
C PHE A 18 15.50 48.21 11.73
N VAL A 19 15.32 47.35 12.75
CA VAL A 19 15.84 45.96 12.76
C VAL A 19 14.79 44.94 13.23
N ILE A 20 13.57 45.03 12.71
CA ILE A 20 12.65 43.87 12.69
C ILE A 20 11.85 43.87 11.38
N PRO A 21 12.33 43.18 10.32
CA PRO A 21 11.44 42.54 9.38
C PRO A 21 11.48 41.02 9.62
N LEU A 22 10.33 40.36 9.41
CA LEU A 22 10.11 38.90 9.42
C LEU A 22 9.79 38.25 10.77
N LEU A 23 8.64 38.59 11.37
CA LEU A 23 7.74 37.63 12.06
C LEU A 23 6.51 38.41 12.54
N GLY A 24 5.36 38.25 11.87
CA GLY A 24 4.09 38.73 12.43
C GLY A 24 3.15 39.49 11.50
N PHE A 25 2.99 39.04 10.26
CA PHE A 25 1.72 39.26 9.56
C PHE A 25 1.08 37.90 9.30
N ALA A 26 0.41 37.39 10.34
CA ALA A 26 -0.60 36.34 10.22
C ALA A 26 -1.82 36.75 11.06
N SER A 27 -2.36 37.94 10.77
CA SER A 27 -3.68 38.35 11.23
C SER A 27 -4.72 37.67 10.32
N GLY A 28 -5.27 36.54 10.77
CA GLY A 28 -6.30 35.83 10.01
C GLY A 28 -6.85 34.59 10.71
N GLY A 29 -7.58 34.80 11.81
CA GLY A 29 -8.65 33.90 12.27
C GLY A 29 -8.25 32.65 13.06
N LEU A 30 -8.46 32.66 14.38
CA LEU A 30 -8.69 31.43 15.15
C LEU A 30 -10.16 31.02 14.96
N ALA A 31 -10.45 30.28 13.90
CA ALA A 31 -11.67 29.47 13.82
C ALA A 31 -11.29 28.05 14.20
N VAL A 32 -11.57 27.66 15.43
CA VAL A 32 -11.60 26.24 15.84
C VAL A 32 -13.08 26.02 16.22
N LEU A 33 -13.87 25.24 15.48
CA LEU A 33 -14.27 23.83 15.71
C LEU A 33 -15.68 23.73 15.09
N ALA A 34 -16.12 22.72 14.35
CA ALA A 34 -15.96 21.30 14.58
C ALA A 34 -15.44 20.59 13.33
N THR A 35 -14.29 19.93 13.46
CA THR A 35 -14.06 18.73 12.67
C THR A 35 -15.10 17.73 13.13
N HIS A 36 -16.12 17.45 12.30
CA HIS A 36 -16.85 16.20 12.45
C HIS A 36 -15.78 15.12 12.29
N ASP A 37 -15.46 14.41 13.36
CA ASP A 37 -14.50 13.30 13.34
C ASP A 37 -14.80 12.44 12.12
N ASP A 38 -13.77 12.17 11.33
CA ASP A 38 -13.88 11.51 10.03
C ASP A 38 -14.83 10.29 10.13
N PRO A 39 -15.81 10.13 9.22
CA PRO A 39 -16.88 9.11 9.28
C PRO A 39 -16.38 7.67 9.16
N THR A 40 -15.06 7.50 9.21
CA THR A 40 -14.35 6.25 9.07
C THR A 40 -14.18 5.52 10.39
N GLN A 41 -14.30 6.18 11.55
CA GLN A 41 -14.12 5.58 12.88
C GLN A 41 -15.39 5.70 13.72
N PHE A 42 -15.87 4.56 14.23
CA PHE A 42 -17.03 4.44 15.11
C PHE A 42 -16.58 4.10 16.52
N HIS A 43 -17.21 4.75 17.49
CA HIS A 43 -17.03 4.47 18.91
C HIS A 43 -18.23 3.73 19.48
N GLY A 44 -17.98 2.90 20.49
CA GLY A 44 -19.02 2.21 21.21
C GLY A 44 -18.62 1.90 22.64
N CYS A 45 -19.62 1.68 23.48
CA CYS A 45 -19.44 1.27 24.87
C CYS A 45 -20.00 -0.14 25.03
N VAL A 46 -19.22 -1.04 25.63
CA VAL A 46 -19.61 -2.42 25.92
C VAL A 46 -19.71 -2.60 27.42
N ASN A 47 -20.86 -3.04 27.92
CA ASN A 47 -21.02 -3.36 29.33
C ASN A 47 -20.13 -4.56 29.71
N ASN A 48 -19.30 -4.40 30.74
CA ASN A 48 -18.31 -5.40 31.15
C ASN A 48 -18.92 -6.64 31.82
N ARG A 49 -20.18 -6.57 32.28
CA ARG A 49 -20.88 -7.72 32.88
C ARG A 49 -21.78 -8.45 31.90
N THR A 50 -22.52 -7.72 31.06
CA THR A 50 -23.53 -8.30 30.18
C THR A 50 -23.10 -8.41 28.72
N GLY A 51 -22.07 -7.66 28.30
CA GLY A 51 -21.63 -7.58 26.91
C GLY A 51 -22.54 -6.75 26.00
N PHE A 52 -23.61 -6.14 26.54
CA PHE A 52 -24.48 -5.25 25.76
C PHE A 52 -23.66 -4.07 25.21
N MET A 53 -23.79 -3.80 23.92
CA MET A 53 -23.06 -2.73 23.24
C MET A 53 -23.99 -1.63 22.75
N ARG A 54 -23.53 -0.39 22.84
CA ARG A 54 -24.19 0.79 22.25
C ARG A 54 -23.17 1.63 21.49
N ILE A 55 -23.59 2.19 20.37
CA ILE A 55 -22.77 3.10 19.55
C ILE A 55 -22.88 4.51 20.15
N VAL A 56 -21.76 5.23 20.21
CA VAL A 56 -21.69 6.60 20.72
C VAL A 56 -20.92 7.49 19.75
N GLU A 57 -21.24 8.77 19.76
CA GLU A 57 -20.49 9.80 19.03
C GLU A 57 -19.20 10.17 19.78
N ASP A 58 -19.26 10.27 21.12
CA ASP A 58 -18.13 10.62 21.97
C ASP A 58 -17.80 9.47 22.95
N PRO A 59 -16.57 8.93 22.94
CA PRO A 59 -16.14 7.86 23.84
C PRO A 59 -16.18 8.24 25.33
N ALA A 60 -16.13 9.54 25.67
CA ALA A 60 -16.28 10.00 27.05
C ALA A 60 -17.68 9.71 27.63
N ARG A 61 -18.65 9.38 26.77
CA ARG A 61 -19.98 8.91 27.19
C ARG A 61 -19.97 7.48 27.72
N CYS A 62 -18.88 6.74 27.64
CA CYS A 62 -18.76 5.42 28.22
C CYS A 62 -18.62 5.48 29.75
N ILE A 63 -19.28 4.58 30.48
CA ILE A 63 -19.24 4.49 31.94
C ILE A 63 -17.95 3.73 32.37
N THR A 64 -16.80 4.34 32.08
CA THR A 64 -15.46 3.78 32.37
C THR A 64 -14.99 4.10 33.78
N ARG A 65 -15.48 5.19 34.37
CA ARG A 65 -15.30 5.54 35.79
C ARG A 65 -16.61 6.00 36.38
N GLN A 66 -17.36 5.09 36.97
CA GLN A 66 -18.47 5.48 37.83
C GLN A 66 -17.95 5.97 39.19
N TYR A 67 -18.78 6.71 39.94
CA TYR A 67 -18.51 7.19 41.31
C TYR A 67 -17.97 6.14 42.29
N SER A 68 -18.18 4.84 42.02
CA SER A 68 -17.74 3.72 42.84
C SER A 68 -16.35 3.16 42.46
N GLY A 69 -15.63 3.78 41.53
CA GLY A 69 -14.33 3.27 41.04
C GLY A 69 -14.44 2.01 40.17
N VAL A 70 -15.66 1.62 39.82
CA VAL A 70 -15.94 0.45 38.97
C VAL A 70 -16.17 0.91 37.54
N SER A 71 -15.46 0.27 36.60
CA SER A 71 -15.68 0.41 35.16
C SER A 71 -16.81 -0.51 34.73
N LEU A 72 -18.02 0.04 34.55
CA LEU A 72 -19.17 -0.75 34.09
C LEU A 72 -19.16 -0.97 32.59
N GLU A 73 -18.53 -0.08 31.85
CA GLU A 73 -18.38 -0.17 30.41
C GLU A 73 -16.91 -0.08 30.00
N ARG A 74 -16.59 -0.67 28.86
CA ARG A 74 -15.33 -0.55 28.14
C ARG A 74 -15.58 0.11 26.80
N GLU A 75 -14.74 1.08 26.45
CA GLU A 75 -14.74 1.70 25.12
C GLU A 75 -14.22 0.72 24.06
N ILE A 76 -14.86 0.73 22.90
CA ILE A 76 -14.43 0.06 21.69
C ILE A 76 -14.47 1.02 20.52
N THR A 77 -13.57 0.82 19.58
CA THR A 77 -13.45 1.63 18.38
C THR A 77 -13.25 0.71 17.19
N TRP A 78 -13.96 0.95 16.09
CA TRP A 78 -13.81 0.20 14.85
C TRP A 78 -13.96 1.10 13.64
N ASN A 79 -13.45 0.65 12.50
CA ASN A 79 -13.54 1.42 11.27
C ASN A 79 -14.70 0.96 10.39
N GLN A 80 -15.21 1.84 9.54
CA GLN A 80 -16.25 1.52 8.55
C GLN A 80 -15.80 0.45 7.55
N SER A 81 -14.50 0.40 7.25
CA SER A 81 -13.92 -0.54 6.30
C SER A 81 -12.81 -1.35 6.95
N GLY A 82 -12.74 -2.63 6.59
CA GLY A 82 -11.63 -3.51 6.95
C GLY A 82 -10.39 -3.27 6.10
N PRO A 83 -9.26 -3.89 6.43
CA PRO A 83 -8.08 -3.88 5.57
C PRO A 83 -8.40 -4.50 4.21
N ARG A 84 -7.68 -4.07 3.17
CA ARG A 84 -7.72 -4.75 1.87
C ARG A 84 -7.33 -6.22 2.05
N GLY A 85 -8.04 -7.12 1.36
CA GLY A 85 -7.67 -8.53 1.31
C GLY A 85 -6.29 -8.74 0.69
N PHE A 86 -5.65 -9.86 1.01
CA PHE A 86 -4.41 -10.26 0.36
C PHE A 86 -4.62 -10.48 -1.14
N ASP A 87 -3.56 -10.30 -1.92
CA ASP A 87 -3.58 -10.68 -3.32
C ASP A 87 -3.84 -12.19 -3.46
N GLY A 88 -4.51 -12.59 -4.54
CA GLY A 88 -4.74 -13.99 -4.84
C GLY A 88 -3.43 -14.76 -5.04
N ALA A 89 -3.45 -16.06 -4.79
CA ALA A 89 -2.30 -16.91 -5.09
C ALA A 89 -1.98 -16.87 -6.59
N GLN A 90 -0.69 -17.01 -6.93
CA GLN A 90 -0.28 -17.20 -8.31
C GLN A 90 -0.99 -18.43 -8.90
N GLY A 91 -1.46 -18.32 -10.15
CA GLY A 91 -2.04 -19.44 -10.87
C GLY A 91 -1.04 -20.60 -11.05
N PRO A 92 -1.51 -21.83 -11.28
CA PRO A 92 -0.63 -22.96 -11.56
C PRO A 92 0.19 -22.74 -12.84
N ASN A 93 1.33 -23.42 -12.95
CA ASN A 93 2.08 -23.46 -14.19
C ASN A 93 1.21 -24.06 -15.32
N GLY A 94 1.42 -23.57 -16.55
CA GLY A 94 0.78 -24.15 -17.73
C GLY A 94 1.19 -25.62 -17.93
N VAL A 95 0.34 -26.38 -18.61
CA VAL A 95 0.68 -27.75 -19.01
C VAL A 95 1.84 -27.74 -20.02
N PRO A 96 2.75 -28.72 -20.00
CA PRO A 96 3.73 -28.90 -21.07
C PRO A 96 3.04 -29.00 -22.44
N GLY A 97 3.70 -28.49 -23.48
CA GLY A 97 3.23 -28.65 -24.86
C GLY A 97 3.19 -30.11 -25.30
N GLU A 98 2.38 -30.39 -26.32
CA GLU A 98 2.32 -31.73 -26.93
C GLU A 98 3.66 -32.11 -27.58
N ALA A 99 3.93 -33.41 -27.67
CA ALA A 99 5.09 -33.91 -28.41
C ALA A 99 4.97 -33.56 -29.90
N GLY A 100 6.10 -33.26 -30.54
CA GLY A 100 6.14 -33.00 -31.98
C GLY A 100 5.71 -34.23 -32.79
N ALA A 101 5.15 -33.99 -33.98
CA ALA A 101 4.80 -35.07 -34.90
C ALA A 101 6.07 -35.87 -35.31
N PRO A 102 5.93 -37.19 -35.57
CA PRO A 102 7.01 -37.97 -36.17
C PRO A 102 7.53 -37.34 -37.47
N GLY A 103 8.83 -37.51 -37.74
CA GLY A 103 9.41 -37.09 -39.01
C GLY A 103 8.81 -37.83 -40.21
N ALA A 104 8.87 -37.21 -41.39
CA ALA A 104 8.46 -37.86 -42.63
C ALA A 104 9.32 -39.11 -42.91
N PRO A 105 8.76 -40.17 -43.54
CA PRO A 105 9.55 -41.28 -44.04
C PRO A 105 10.69 -40.81 -44.95
N GLY A 106 11.81 -41.52 -44.92
CA GLY A 106 12.92 -41.27 -45.85
C GLY A 106 12.51 -41.47 -47.31
N GLN A 107 13.22 -40.83 -48.24
CA GLN A 107 13.02 -41.07 -49.67
C GLN A 107 13.37 -42.53 -50.01
N ALA A 108 12.67 -43.09 -51.00
CA ALA A 108 13.03 -44.38 -51.57
C ALA A 108 14.47 -44.31 -52.12
N GLY A 109 15.22 -45.40 -51.98
CA GLY A 109 16.56 -45.48 -52.55
C GLY A 109 16.53 -45.46 -54.09
N ASP A 110 17.64 -45.02 -54.68
CA ASP A 110 17.79 -45.01 -56.14
C ASP A 110 17.69 -46.43 -56.72
N VAL A 111 17.19 -46.53 -57.95
CA VAL A 111 17.21 -47.78 -58.70
C VAL A 111 18.67 -48.22 -58.90
N GLY A 112 18.96 -49.49 -58.63
CA GLY A 112 20.30 -50.05 -58.81
C GLY A 112 20.79 -49.96 -60.27
N PRO A 113 22.11 -49.94 -60.49
CA PRO A 113 22.67 -49.90 -61.83
C PRO A 113 22.23 -51.13 -62.65
N GLN A 114 22.11 -50.96 -63.96
CA GLN A 114 21.93 -52.07 -64.88
C GLN A 114 23.08 -53.09 -64.70
N GLY A 115 22.74 -54.38 -64.69
CA GLY A 115 23.73 -55.45 -64.63
C GLY A 115 24.67 -55.47 -65.84
N PRO A 116 25.86 -56.08 -65.72
CA PRO A 116 26.79 -56.21 -66.84
C PRO A 116 26.16 -56.99 -67.99
N ALA A 117 26.63 -56.72 -69.21
CA ALA A 117 26.26 -57.53 -70.37
C ALA A 117 26.64 -59.00 -70.14
N GLY A 118 25.79 -59.93 -70.61
CA GLY A 118 26.10 -61.36 -70.57
C GLY A 118 27.38 -61.67 -71.33
N GLN A 119 28.14 -62.66 -70.86
CA GLN A 119 29.29 -63.16 -71.61
C GLN A 119 28.82 -63.78 -72.92
N ASN A 120 29.60 -63.59 -73.98
CA ASN A 120 29.40 -64.32 -75.22
C ASN A 120 29.45 -65.84 -74.92
N GLY A 121 28.49 -66.59 -75.46
CA GLY A 121 28.50 -68.05 -75.35
C GLY A 121 29.80 -68.61 -75.91
N VAL A 122 30.38 -69.60 -75.25
CA VAL A 122 31.52 -70.34 -75.81
C VAL A 122 31.07 -71.02 -77.10
N ASP A 123 31.85 -70.85 -78.16
CA ASP A 123 31.61 -71.56 -79.41
C ASP A 123 31.66 -73.07 -79.15
N GLY A 124 30.60 -73.77 -79.53
CA GLY A 124 30.49 -75.22 -79.34
C GLY A 124 31.51 -75.96 -80.18
N VAL A 125 32.51 -76.56 -79.54
CA VAL A 125 33.46 -77.47 -80.20
C VAL A 125 32.86 -78.87 -80.25
N ASN A 126 32.66 -79.36 -81.47
CA ASN A 126 32.16 -80.69 -81.81
C ASN A 126 33.33 -81.65 -82.05
#